data_AF-A0A326GMS8-F1
#
_entry.id   AF-A0A326GMS8-F1
#
_cell.length_a   1.000
_cell.length_b   1.000
_cell.length_c   1.000
_cell.angle_alpha   90.00
_cell.angle_beta   90.00
_cell.angle_gamma   90.00
#
_symmetry.space_group_name_H-M   'P 1'
#
loop_
_entity.id
_entity.type
_entity.pdbx_description
1 polymer ?
#
loop_
_entity_poly.entity_id
_entity_poly.type
_entity_poly.pdbx_seq_one_letter_code
_entity_poly.pdbx_strand_id
1 'polypeptide(L)'
;MIERLSPTSFRLSGLAKGLDPNLDDEAFYGGDEQIASSEKAKDMFTAWAREKGHEEAGKRMTPEQEDALEQAFWEYRIATLAAERPEGAWLREQGLWQDCWADAYKQNGTLEFSLPDVETADRVAAQFSV
;
A
#
# COMPACT_ATOMS: atom_id res chain seq x y z
N MET A 1 -5.01 -12.89 2.94
CA MET A 1 -4.51 -14.22 2.54
C MET A 1 -3.02 -14.06 2.32
N ILE A 2 -2.25 -14.60 3.25
CA ILE A 2 -0.79 -14.71 3.15
C ILE A 2 -0.44 -16.03 2.43
N GLU A 3 0.66 -16.06 1.69
CA GLU A 3 1.17 -17.21 0.94
C GLU A 3 2.69 -17.28 1.14
N ARG A 4 3.26 -18.47 1.34
CA ARG A 4 4.71 -18.67 1.42
C ARG A 4 5.29 -18.86 0.02
N LEU A 5 6.22 -18.00 -0.38
CA LEU A 5 6.89 -18.06 -1.69
C LEU A 5 8.24 -18.77 -1.64
N SER A 6 8.95 -18.65 -0.52
CA SER A 6 10.28 -19.21 -0.31
C SER A 6 10.48 -19.57 1.17
N PRO A 7 11.63 -20.15 1.57
CA PRO A 7 11.91 -20.41 2.98
C PRO A 7 11.77 -19.18 3.90
N THR A 8 11.98 -17.96 3.38
CA THR A 8 11.88 -16.73 4.16
C THR A 8 10.96 -15.67 3.56
N SER A 9 10.40 -15.88 2.37
CA SER A 9 9.59 -14.89 1.66
C SER A 9 8.11 -15.26 1.63
N PHE A 10 7.26 -14.25 1.78
CA PHE A 10 5.81 -14.35 1.82
C PHE A 10 5.16 -13.30 0.91
N ARG A 11 3.92 -13.58 0.50
CA ARG A 11 3.06 -12.66 -0.22
C ARG A 11 1.76 -12.47 0.53
N LEU A 12 1.36 -11.23 0.77
CA LEU A 12 0.03 -10.88 1.27
C LEU A 12 -0.83 -10.39 0.11
N SER A 13 -1.86 -11.16 -0.24
CA SER A 13 -2.72 -10.92 -1.40
C SER A 13 -4.08 -10.32 -1.03
N GLY A 14 -4.72 -9.69 -2.02
CA GLY A 14 -6.07 -9.16 -1.93
C GLY A 14 -6.16 -7.78 -1.29
N LEU A 15 -5.04 -7.05 -1.19
CA LEU A 15 -5.00 -5.67 -0.69
C LEU A 15 -5.70 -4.68 -1.63
N ALA A 16 -5.94 -5.07 -2.89
CA ALA A 16 -6.69 -4.30 -3.88
C ALA A 16 -8.09 -3.86 -3.40
N LYS A 17 -8.75 -4.62 -2.51
CA LYS A 17 -10.04 -4.24 -1.93
C LYS A 17 -9.82 -3.12 -0.90
N GLY A 18 -9.77 -1.87 -1.37
CA GLY A 18 -9.48 -0.68 -0.56
C GLY A 18 -8.36 0.22 -1.12
N LEU A 19 -7.69 -0.26 -2.17
CA LEU A 19 -6.85 0.54 -3.04
C LEU A 19 -7.72 0.91 -4.24
N ASP A 20 -8.19 2.16 -4.29
CA ASP A 20 -8.93 2.66 -5.44
C ASP A 20 -8.01 2.56 -6.67
N PRO A 21 -8.40 1.83 -7.73
CA PRO A 21 -7.42 1.28 -8.66
C PRO A 21 -6.68 2.30 -9.53
N ASN A 22 -7.10 3.57 -9.60
CA ASN A 22 -6.44 4.57 -10.44
C ASN A 22 -6.56 5.99 -9.86
N LEU A 23 -5.42 6.62 -9.59
CA LEU A 23 -5.25 8.08 -9.66
C LEU A 23 -4.75 8.52 -11.05
N ASP A 24 -4.22 7.58 -11.85
CA ASP A 24 -3.65 7.76 -13.20
C ASP A 24 -4.68 7.68 -14.35
N ASP A 25 -5.97 7.56 -14.06
CA ASP A 25 -6.95 7.60 -15.15
C ASP A 25 -7.01 9.02 -15.72
N GLU A 26 -7.15 9.19 -17.04
CA GLU A 26 -7.30 10.51 -17.69
C GLU A 26 -8.43 11.32 -17.03
N ALA A 27 -9.41 10.67 -16.41
CA ALA A 27 -10.47 11.26 -15.60
C ALA A 27 -9.97 12.06 -14.36
N PHE A 28 -8.75 11.80 -13.87
CA PHE A 28 -8.13 12.58 -12.79
C PHE A 28 -7.82 14.01 -13.24
N TYR A 29 -7.33 14.19 -14.48
CA TYR A 29 -6.96 15.49 -15.07
C TYR A 29 -7.86 15.96 -16.23
N GLY A 30 -8.83 15.16 -16.68
CA GLY A 30 -9.65 15.43 -17.87
C GLY A 30 -10.96 14.64 -17.93
N GLY A 31 -12.07 15.33 -17.66
CA GLY A 31 -13.36 15.06 -18.31
C GLY A 31 -14.17 13.83 -17.88
N ASP A 32 -15.04 14.05 -16.91
CA ASP A 32 -16.49 13.77 -16.98
C ASP A 32 -17.06 12.36 -17.17
N GLU A 33 -16.37 11.24 -16.86
CA GLU A 33 -17.06 9.94 -16.84
C GLU A 33 -16.40 8.83 -15.99
N GLN A 34 -16.24 9.05 -14.67
CA GLN A 34 -16.10 8.00 -13.61
C GLN A 34 -16.00 8.62 -12.18
N ILE A 35 -16.97 9.45 -11.82
CA ILE A 35 -16.81 10.48 -10.77
C ILE A 35 -16.81 9.94 -9.32
N ALA A 36 -17.45 8.79 -9.03
CA ALA A 36 -17.63 8.38 -7.63
C ALA A 36 -16.43 7.67 -6.96
N SER A 37 -15.57 6.97 -7.72
CA SER A 37 -14.36 6.33 -7.17
C SER A 37 -13.18 7.31 -7.09
N SER A 38 -13.14 8.30 -7.99
CA SER A 38 -12.03 9.26 -8.08
C SER A 38 -12.11 10.38 -7.03
N GLU A 39 -13.30 10.82 -6.62
CA GLU A 39 -13.45 11.85 -5.57
C GLU A 39 -12.96 11.38 -4.21
N LYS A 40 -13.27 10.14 -3.82
CA LYS A 40 -12.85 9.59 -2.53
C LYS A 40 -11.33 9.39 -2.45
N ALA A 41 -10.71 8.92 -3.54
CA ALA A 41 -9.26 8.78 -3.63
C ALA A 41 -8.57 10.15 -3.56
N LYS A 42 -9.13 11.17 -4.24
CA LYS A 42 -8.67 12.58 -4.18
C LYS A 42 -8.75 13.14 -2.77
N ASP A 43 -9.89 13.00 -2.09
CA ASP A 43 -10.06 13.48 -0.72
C ASP A 43 -9.04 12.84 0.23
N MET A 44 -8.79 11.54 0.08
CA MET A 44 -7.81 10.81 0.88
C MET A 44 -6.37 11.25 0.59
N PHE A 45 -6.03 11.46 -0.69
CA PHE A 45 -4.71 11.96 -1.09
C PHE A 45 -4.48 13.36 -0.55
N THR A 46 -5.42 14.29 -0.75
CA THR A 46 -5.32 15.68 -0.26
C THR A 46 -5.27 15.73 1.27
N ALA A 47 -6.05 14.89 1.97
CA ALA A 47 -5.99 14.81 3.43
C ALA A 47 -4.62 14.33 3.91
N TRP A 48 -4.12 13.23 3.35
CA TRP A 48 -2.79 12.69 3.68
C TRP A 48 -1.67 13.69 3.37
N ALA A 49 -1.71 14.31 2.20
CA ALA A 49 -0.70 15.27 1.78
C ALA A 49 -0.66 16.48 2.73
N ARG A 50 -1.84 16.98 3.14
CA ARG A 50 -1.94 18.05 4.14
C ARG A 50 -1.39 17.63 5.50
N GLU A 51 -1.66 16.41 5.97
CA GLU A 51 -1.08 15.87 7.22
C GLU A 51 0.44 15.77 7.16
N LYS A 52 1.01 15.49 5.99
CA LYS A 52 2.46 15.44 5.75
C LYS A 52 3.09 16.81 5.49
N GLY A 53 2.32 17.89 5.52
CA GLY A 53 2.80 19.25 5.30
C GLY A 53 2.93 19.64 3.82
N HIS A 54 2.39 18.84 2.91
CA HIS A 54 2.29 19.14 1.48
C HIS A 54 0.98 19.89 1.20
N GLU A 55 0.85 21.12 1.70
CA GLU A 55 -0.32 21.98 1.48
C GLU A 55 -0.52 22.37 -0.01
N GLU A 56 0.49 22.12 -0.85
CA GLU A 56 0.48 22.40 -2.29
C GLU A 56 0.10 21.19 -3.16
N ALA A 57 -0.28 20.05 -2.57
CA ALA A 57 -0.68 18.81 -3.27
C ALA A 57 -2.00 18.91 -4.10
N GLY A 58 -2.39 20.12 -4.46
CA GLY A 58 -3.47 20.46 -5.41
C GLY A 58 -3.23 21.79 -6.12
N LYS A 59 -2.00 22.31 -6.09
CA LYS A 59 -1.52 23.47 -6.86
C LYS A 59 -0.56 22.98 -7.96
N ARG A 60 -0.05 23.89 -8.80
CA ARG A 60 0.92 23.58 -9.86
C ARG A 60 2.20 22.95 -9.29
N MET A 61 2.23 21.63 -9.20
CA MET A 61 3.43 20.81 -9.05
C MET A 61 3.98 20.51 -10.45
N THR A 62 5.26 20.17 -10.57
CA THR A 62 5.73 19.54 -11.82
C THR A 62 5.22 18.11 -11.87
N PRO A 63 5.02 17.52 -13.06
CA PRO A 63 4.62 16.12 -13.18
C PRO A 63 5.49 15.17 -12.35
N GLU A 64 6.81 15.40 -12.28
CA GLU A 64 7.69 14.52 -11.50
C GLU A 64 7.49 14.65 -9.98
N GLN A 65 7.11 15.83 -9.49
CA GLN A 65 6.81 16.03 -8.07
C GLN A 65 5.47 15.41 -7.69
N GLU A 66 4.51 15.45 -8.60
CA GLU A 66 3.20 14.84 -8.46
C GLU A 66 3.32 13.30 -8.45
N ASP A 67 4.05 12.73 -9.42
CA ASP A 67 4.34 11.29 -9.48
C ASP A 67 5.03 10.78 -8.21
N ALA A 68 6.02 11.54 -7.69
CA ALA A 68 6.73 11.17 -6.48
C ALA A 68 5.83 11.22 -5.23
N LEU A 69 4.96 12.24 -5.15
CA LEU A 69 4.03 12.40 -4.03
C LEU A 69 2.91 11.35 -4.08
N GLU A 70 2.43 11.03 -5.28
CA GLU A 70 1.47 9.96 -5.51
C GLU A 70 2.07 8.60 -5.14
N GLN A 71 3.30 8.31 -5.56
CA GLN A 71 3.99 7.08 -5.18
C GLN A 71 4.07 6.96 -3.64
N ALA A 72 4.47 8.03 -2.95
CA ALA A 72 4.55 8.04 -1.50
C ALA A 72 3.19 7.86 -0.81
N PHE A 73 2.12 8.43 -1.38
CA PHE A 73 0.75 8.20 -0.90
C PHE A 73 0.34 6.73 -1.02
N TRP A 74 0.61 6.11 -2.17
CA TRP A 74 0.29 4.71 -2.38
C TRP A 74 1.03 3.81 -1.41
N GLU A 75 2.36 3.97 -1.30
CA GLU A 75 3.19 3.26 -0.32
C GLU A 75 2.58 3.34 1.09
N TYR A 76 2.21 4.54 1.52
CA TYR A 76 1.53 4.74 2.81
C TYR A 76 0.19 3.99 2.91
N ARG A 77 -0.66 4.05 1.87
CA ARG A 77 -1.97 3.39 1.86
C ARG A 77 -1.85 1.88 1.91
N ILE A 78 -0.91 1.31 1.18
CA ILE A 78 -0.64 -0.13 1.17
C ILE A 78 -0.13 -0.59 2.53
N ALA A 79 0.83 0.14 3.11
CA ALA A 79 1.35 -0.15 4.44
C ALA A 79 0.23 -0.15 5.48
N THR A 80 -0.67 0.84 5.40
CA THR A 80 -1.83 0.97 6.29
C THR A 80 -2.79 -0.21 6.12
N LEU A 81 -3.21 -0.52 4.89
CA LEU A 81 -4.15 -1.61 4.61
C LEU A 81 -3.59 -2.97 4.97
N ALA A 82 -2.30 -3.21 4.69
CA ALA A 82 -1.65 -4.45 5.03
C ALA A 82 -1.54 -4.63 6.54
N ALA A 83 -1.28 -3.55 7.28
CA ALA A 83 -1.23 -3.59 8.73
C ALA A 83 -2.59 -3.67 9.43
N GLU A 84 -3.67 -3.17 8.82
CA GLU A 84 -5.03 -3.31 9.33
C GLU A 84 -5.56 -4.75 9.24
N ARG A 85 -4.88 -5.61 8.46
CA ARG A 85 -5.24 -7.03 8.36
C ARG A 85 -4.76 -7.84 9.56
N PRO A 86 -5.44 -8.97 9.87
CA PRO A 86 -4.98 -9.90 10.90
C PRO A 86 -3.51 -10.29 10.71
N GLU A 87 -3.09 -10.54 9.46
CA GLU A 87 -1.70 -10.93 9.17
C GLU A 87 -0.70 -9.81 9.48
N GLY A 88 -0.96 -8.57 9.04
CA GLY A 88 -0.06 -7.44 9.30
C GLY A 88 -0.08 -6.95 10.75
N ALA A 89 -1.25 -6.95 11.39
CA ALA A 89 -1.39 -6.62 12.81
C ALA A 89 -0.56 -7.58 13.68
N TRP A 90 -0.67 -8.88 13.41
CA TRP A 90 0.14 -9.88 14.11
C TRP A 90 1.65 -9.71 13.83
N LEU A 91 2.05 -9.44 12.58
CA LEU A 91 3.46 -9.16 12.26
C LEU A 91 4.00 -7.93 13.02
N ARG A 92 3.17 -6.90 13.23
CA ARG A 92 3.52 -5.74 14.06
C ARG A 92 3.66 -6.11 15.53
N GLU A 93 2.74 -6.88 16.09
CA GLU A 93 2.80 -7.34 17.48
C GLU A 93 4.06 -8.18 17.76
N GLN A 94 4.51 -8.95 16.76
CA GLN A 94 5.74 -9.74 16.85
C GLN A 94 7.02 -8.93 16.58
N GLY A 95 6.91 -7.63 16.24
CA GLY A 95 8.06 -6.79 15.89
C GLY A 95 8.74 -7.18 14.57
N LEU A 96 8.02 -7.89 13.69
CA LEU A 96 8.53 -8.40 12.40
C LEU A 96 8.20 -7.47 11.23
N TRP A 97 7.22 -6.58 11.40
CA TRP A 97 6.79 -5.63 10.38
C TRP A 97 7.88 -4.62 10.02
N GLN A 98 8.15 -4.45 8.71
CA GLN A 98 9.03 -3.40 8.20
C GLN A 98 8.27 -2.47 7.27
N ASP A 99 8.42 -1.16 7.47
CA ASP A 99 7.72 -0.15 6.68
C ASP A 99 8.16 -0.13 5.21
N CYS A 100 9.40 -0.56 4.91
CA CYS A 100 9.92 -0.68 3.55
C CYS A 100 9.27 -1.79 2.71
N TRP A 101 8.48 -2.69 3.31
CA TRP A 101 7.74 -3.68 2.53
C TRP A 101 6.70 -3.02 1.62
N ALA A 102 6.21 -1.84 2.00
CA ALA A 102 5.28 -1.04 1.20
C ALA A 102 5.81 -0.73 -0.21
N ASP A 103 7.12 -0.58 -0.36
CA ASP A 103 7.79 -0.22 -1.62
C ASP A 103 7.69 -1.34 -2.69
N ALA A 104 7.48 -2.60 -2.27
CA ALA A 104 7.45 -3.77 -3.14
C ALA A 104 6.12 -3.99 -3.90
N TYR A 105 5.16 -3.07 -3.78
CA TYR A 105 3.76 -3.30 -4.18
C TYR A 105 3.43 -3.13 -5.68
N LYS A 106 4.37 -2.73 -6.53
CA LYS A 106 4.06 -2.39 -7.93
C LYS A 106 3.60 -3.62 -8.74
N GLN A 107 2.30 -3.94 -8.73
CA GLN A 107 1.44 -4.18 -9.92
C GLN A 107 0.15 -5.00 -9.69
N ASN A 108 -0.10 -5.66 -8.54
CA ASN A 108 -1.20 -6.65 -8.47
C ASN A 108 -2.03 -6.72 -7.17
N GLY A 109 -2.01 -5.71 -6.29
CA GLY A 109 -2.78 -5.83 -5.03
C GLY A 109 -2.13 -6.79 -4.02
N THR A 110 -0.82 -7.02 -4.18
CA THR A 110 -0.03 -7.99 -3.42
C THR A 110 1.19 -7.32 -2.80
N LEU A 111 1.48 -7.63 -1.54
CA LEU A 111 2.67 -7.19 -0.82
C LEU A 111 3.60 -8.38 -0.64
N GLU A 112 4.77 -8.35 -1.26
CA GLU A 112 5.79 -9.38 -1.03
C GLU A 112 6.79 -8.89 0.02
N PHE A 113 7.12 -9.75 0.98
CA PHE A 113 8.02 -9.43 2.06
C PHE A 113 8.90 -10.62 2.43
N SER A 114 10.04 -10.34 3.06
CA SER A 114 10.97 -11.36 3.51
C SER A 114 11.30 -11.19 4.98
N LEU A 115 11.37 -12.32 5.68
CA LEU A 115 11.69 -12.42 7.09
C LEU A 115 13.19 -12.69 7.27
N PRO A 116 13.77 -12.31 8.44
CA PRO A 116 15.22 -12.35 8.64
C PRO A 116 15.82 -13.75 8.59
N ASP A 117 15.05 -14.78 8.94
CA ASP A 117 15.51 -16.16 9.04
C ASP A 117 14.36 -17.17 8.89
N VAL A 118 14.72 -18.44 8.72
CA VAL A 118 13.77 -19.54 8.48
C VAL A 118 12.94 -19.88 9.73
N GLU A 119 13.50 -19.75 10.93
CA GLU A 119 12.76 -20.03 12.18
C GLU A 119 11.61 -19.05 12.37
N THR A 120 11.89 -17.76 12.13
CA THR A 120 10.88 -16.70 12.12
C THR A 120 9.84 -16.96 11.03
N ALA A 121 10.25 -17.37 9.83
CA ALA A 121 9.33 -17.71 8.75
C ALA A 121 8.45 -18.92 9.08
N ASP A 122 8.97 -19.95 9.71
CA ASP A 122 8.20 -21.13 10.10
C ASP A 122 7.17 -20.81 11.19
N ARG A 123 7.46 -19.87 12.08
CA ARG A 123 6.48 -19.36 13.05
C ARG A 123 5.31 -18.65 12.37
N VAL A 124 5.59 -17.84 11.35
CA VAL A 124 4.55 -17.17 10.54
C VAL A 124 3.73 -18.19 9.76
N ALA A 125 4.39 -19.15 9.11
CA ALA A 125 3.77 -20.25 8.39
C ALA A 125 2.82 -21.06 9.28
N ALA A 126 3.26 -21.41 10.50
CA ALA A 126 2.43 -22.13 11.47
C ALA A 126 1.21 -21.31 11.93
N GLN A 127 1.38 -20.01 12.19
CA GLN A 127 0.30 -19.12 12.63
C GLN A 127 -0.81 -19.00 11.58
N PHE A 128 -0.45 -18.88 10.31
CA PHE A 128 -1.41 -18.67 9.22
C PHE A 128 -1.74 -19.92 8.40
N SER A 129 -1.14 -21.06 8.76
CA SER A 129 -1.29 -22.35 8.06
C SER A 129 -0.92 -22.28 6.57
N VAL A 130 0.27 -21.72 6.27
CA VAL A 130 0.79 -21.48 4.90
C VAL A 130 2.16 -22.06 4.65
#